data_AF-B6ILP6-F1
#
_entry.id   AF-B6ILP6-F1
#
_cell.length_a   1.000
_cell.length_b   1.000
_cell.length_c   1.000
_cell.angle_alpha   90.00
_cell.angle_beta   90.00
_cell.angle_gamma   90.00
#
_symmetry.space_group_name_H-M   'P 1'
#
loop_
_entity.id
_entity.type
_entity.pdbx_description
1 polymer ?
#
loop_
_entity_poly.entity_id
_entity_poly.type
_entity_poly.pdbx_seq_one_letter_code
_entity_poly.pdbx_strand_id
1 'polypeptide(L)'
;MPKSAKYSLPAEHIKQLEDRCRAECRDLILCTADFLEFYYKRHGCDATLPNWSKKWMTHLLGRANTLNLPITRKILTQAMFFTIRVRQNFEHADRRMVYYPYTPSPPQCVPEHPTNPFKAKDVRRFMSSLQNITTEMTIRG
;
A
#
# COMPACT_ATOMS: atom_id res chain seq x y z
N MET A 1 42.16 -23.85 -0.67
CA MET A 1 40.91 -23.24 -0.18
C MET A 1 39.74 -23.91 -0.88
N PRO A 2 38.77 -24.52 -0.16
CA PRO A 2 37.61 -25.10 -0.81
C PRO A 2 36.75 -23.97 -1.38
N LYS A 3 36.42 -24.07 -2.67
CA LYS A 3 35.49 -23.16 -3.35
C LYS A 3 34.16 -23.24 -2.61
N SER A 4 33.65 -22.13 -2.07
CA SER A 4 32.32 -22.10 -1.50
C SER A 4 31.32 -22.45 -2.61
N ALA A 5 30.70 -23.62 -2.50
CA ALA A 5 29.62 -24.01 -3.38
C ALA A 5 28.50 -22.99 -3.18
N LYS A 6 28.21 -22.19 -4.22
CA LYS A 6 27.05 -21.32 -4.26
C LYS A 6 25.81 -22.20 -4.37
N TYR A 7 25.29 -22.64 -3.23
CA TYR A 7 23.96 -23.25 -3.18
C TYR A 7 22.93 -22.15 -3.46
N SER A 8 22.49 -22.05 -4.71
CA SER A 8 21.36 -21.20 -5.08
C SER A 8 20.05 -21.93 -4.75
N LEU A 9 19.12 -21.26 -4.08
CA LEU A 9 17.77 -21.78 -3.90
C LEU A 9 17.11 -22.03 -5.27
N PRO A 10 16.29 -23.09 -5.40
CA PRO A 10 15.50 -23.32 -6.61
C PRO A 10 14.62 -22.11 -6.94
N ALA A 11 14.48 -21.76 -8.22
CA ALA A 11 13.70 -20.60 -8.67
C ALA A 11 12.25 -20.63 -8.17
N GLU A 12 11.65 -21.81 -8.09
CA GLU A 12 10.30 -22.00 -7.55
C GLU A 12 10.20 -21.60 -6.07
N HIS A 13 11.22 -21.91 -5.27
CA HIS A 13 11.27 -21.53 -3.86
C HIS A 13 11.38 -20.01 -3.72
N ILE A 14 12.18 -19.36 -4.57
CA ILE A 14 12.31 -17.88 -4.57
C ILE A 14 10.95 -17.25 -4.87
N LYS A 15 10.24 -17.72 -5.91
CA LYS A 15 8.90 -17.24 -6.25
C LYS A 15 7.91 -17.40 -5.08
N GLN A 16 7.92 -18.54 -4.41
CA GLN A 16 7.07 -18.76 -3.23
C GLN A 16 7.38 -17.78 -2.09
N LEU A 17 8.66 -17.44 -1.88
CA LEU A 17 9.06 -16.45 -0.87
C LEU A 17 8.61 -15.04 -1.26
N GLU A 18 8.70 -14.68 -2.53
CA GLU A 18 8.21 -13.41 -3.06
C GLU A 18 6.68 -13.29 -2.88
N ASP A 19 5.93 -14.32 -3.26
CA ASP A 19 4.48 -14.34 -3.15
C ASP A 19 4.02 -14.24 -1.69
N ARG A 20 4.68 -14.95 -0.77
CA ARG A 20 4.45 -14.82 0.68
C ARG A 20 4.76 -13.41 1.17
N CYS A 21 5.88 -12.83 0.77
CA CYS A 21 6.24 -11.47 1.16
C CYS A 21 5.19 -10.45 0.68
N ARG A 22 4.69 -10.58 -0.55
CA ARG A 22 3.62 -9.72 -1.10
C ARG A 22 2.30 -9.91 -0.37
N ALA A 23 1.93 -11.15 -0.05
CA ALA A 23 0.73 -11.47 0.72
C ALA A 23 0.78 -10.83 2.12
N GLU A 24 1.89 -10.96 2.83
CA GLU A 24 2.06 -10.34 4.15
C GLU A 24 2.06 -8.80 4.09
N CYS A 25 2.62 -8.21 3.03
CA CYS A 25 2.49 -6.76 2.80
C CYS A 25 1.03 -6.34 2.63
N ARG A 26 0.23 -7.12 1.90
CA ARG A 26 -1.22 -6.89 1.76
C ARG A 26 -1.92 -6.99 3.11
N ASP A 27 -1.62 -8.01 3.90
CA ASP A 27 -2.24 -8.22 5.21
C ASP A 27 -1.89 -7.09 6.18
N LEU A 28 -0.62 -6.65 6.20
CA LEU A 28 -0.19 -5.48 6.96
C LEU A 28 -1.01 -4.24 6.57
N ILE A 29 -1.25 -4.01 5.28
CA ILE A 29 -2.03 -2.87 4.80
C ILE A 29 -3.48 -2.96 5.28
N LEU A 30 -4.13 -4.11 5.09
CA LEU A 30 -5.52 -4.33 5.46
C LEU A 30 -5.74 -4.23 6.98
N CYS A 31 -4.92 -4.92 7.78
CA CYS A 31 -5.02 -4.88 9.24
C CYS A 31 -4.79 -3.47 9.78
N THR A 32 -3.84 -2.73 9.21
CA THR A 32 -3.59 -1.34 9.61
C THR A 32 -4.78 -0.46 9.23
N ALA A 33 -5.35 -0.67 8.04
CA ALA A 33 -6.50 0.07 7.57
C ALA A 33 -7.74 -0.17 8.44
N ASP A 34 -8.00 -1.42 8.82
CA ASP A 34 -9.11 -1.78 9.71
C ASP A 34 -8.98 -1.11 11.07
N PHE A 35 -7.77 -1.14 11.66
CA PHE A 35 -7.50 -0.47 12.94
C PHE A 35 -7.74 1.04 12.86
N LEU A 36 -7.20 1.70 11.84
CA LEU A 36 -7.31 3.15 11.69
C LEU A 36 -8.75 3.59 11.34
N GLU A 37 -9.47 2.80 10.54
CA GLU A 37 -10.89 3.04 10.27
C GLU A 37 -11.72 2.91 11.54
N PHE A 38 -11.50 1.85 12.34
CA PHE A 38 -12.16 1.67 13.63
C PHE A 38 -11.86 2.84 14.59
N TYR A 39 -10.60 3.23 14.70
CA TYR A 39 -10.18 4.35 15.53
C TYR A 39 -10.90 5.64 15.12
N TYR A 40 -10.91 5.95 13.82
CA TYR A 40 -11.59 7.14 13.30
C TYR A 40 -13.09 7.13 13.61
N LYS A 41 -13.77 5.99 13.41
CA LYS A 41 -15.20 5.85 13.75
C LYS A 41 -15.49 6.05 15.23
N ARG A 42 -14.57 5.63 16.10
CA ARG A 42 -14.73 5.71 17.56
C ARG A 42 -14.40 7.09 18.13
N HIS A 43 -13.39 7.77 17.57
CA HIS A 43 -12.82 8.98 18.16
C HIS A 43 -13.03 10.26 17.31
N GLY A 44 -13.48 10.13 16.06
CA GLY A 44 -13.71 11.25 15.15
C GLY A 44 -12.43 11.93 14.64
N CYS A 45 -11.25 11.34 14.86
CA CYS A 45 -9.97 11.90 14.44
C CYS A 45 -9.03 10.84 13.85
N ASP A 46 -8.12 11.29 12.98
CA ASP A 46 -7.12 10.42 12.36
C ASP A 46 -6.04 10.03 13.38
N ALA A 47 -5.72 8.74 13.44
CA ALA A 47 -4.62 8.22 14.27
C ALA A 47 -3.31 8.09 13.47
N THR A 48 -2.20 8.11 14.21
CA THR A 48 -0.90 7.72 13.66
C THR A 48 -0.81 6.19 13.52
N LEU A 49 0.13 5.71 12.69
CA LEU A 49 0.36 4.27 12.55
C LEU A 49 0.68 3.61 13.90
N PRO A 50 -0.01 2.51 14.26
CA PRO A 50 0.24 1.83 15.52
C PRO A 50 1.63 1.18 15.54
N ASN A 51 2.20 1.03 16.74
CA ASN A 51 3.57 0.52 16.91
C ASN A 51 3.77 -0.89 16.34
N TRP A 52 2.77 -1.76 16.44
CA TRP A 52 2.83 -3.10 15.85
C TRP A 52 2.96 -3.05 14.32
N SER A 53 2.26 -2.13 13.66
CA SER A 53 2.32 -1.94 12.20
C SER A 53 3.71 -1.44 11.78
N LYS A 54 4.27 -0.47 12.54
CA LYS A 54 5.64 0.02 12.30
C LYS A 54 6.69 -1.08 12.41
N LYS A 55 6.60 -1.95 13.43
CA LYS A 55 7.51 -3.08 13.63
C LYS A 55 7.38 -4.12 12.52
N TRP A 56 6.17 -4.51 12.17
CA TRP A 56 5.91 -5.49 11.11
C TRP A 56 6.38 -4.97 9.74
N MET A 57 6.11 -3.70 9.44
CA MET A 57 6.60 -3.03 8.24
C MET A 57 8.13 -3.08 8.14
N THR A 58 8.86 -2.79 9.22
CA THR A 58 10.33 -2.87 9.23
C THR A 58 10.82 -4.28 8.91
N HIS A 59 10.21 -5.33 9.48
CA HIS A 59 10.55 -6.72 9.16
C HIS A 59 10.29 -7.07 7.68
N LEU A 60 9.14 -6.65 7.14
CA LEU A 60 8.78 -6.91 5.75
C LEU A 60 9.69 -6.20 4.76
N LEU A 61 10.10 -4.96 5.06
CA LEU A 61 11.05 -4.22 4.23
C LEU A 61 12.41 -4.90 4.18
N GLY A 62 12.87 -5.46 5.31
CA GLY A 62 14.10 -6.26 5.34
C GLY A 62 14.02 -7.46 4.39
N ARG A 63 12.92 -8.22 4.46
CA ARG A 63 12.69 -9.38 3.57
C ARG A 63 12.54 -8.99 2.10
N ALA A 64 11.79 -7.93 1.83
CA ALA A 64 11.59 -7.42 0.47
C ALA A 64 12.93 -7.02 -0.17
N ASN A 65 13.81 -6.36 0.59
CA ASN A 65 15.15 -6.00 0.13
C ASN A 65 16.00 -7.24 -0.19
N THR A 66 15.97 -8.27 0.67
CA THR A 66 16.68 -9.54 0.41
C THR A 66 16.18 -10.25 -0.85
N LEU A 67 14.89 -10.10 -1.16
CA LEU A 67 14.24 -10.68 -2.34
C LEU A 67 14.25 -9.74 -3.56
N ASN A 68 14.92 -8.58 -3.50
CA ASN A 68 14.92 -7.55 -4.56
C ASN A 68 13.52 -7.12 -5.03
N LEU A 69 12.55 -7.14 -4.12
CA LEU A 69 11.19 -6.69 -4.41
C LEU A 69 11.12 -5.15 -4.40
N PRO A 70 10.40 -4.52 -5.35
CA PRO A 70 10.25 -3.06 -5.42
C PRO A 70 9.22 -2.54 -4.39
N ILE A 71 9.33 -2.98 -3.14
CA ILE A 71 8.44 -2.62 -2.03
C ILE A 71 9.18 -1.65 -1.11
N THR A 72 8.67 -0.44 -0.99
CA THR A 72 9.27 0.60 -0.13
C THR A 72 8.35 0.98 1.02
N ARG A 73 8.92 1.59 2.07
CA ARG A 73 8.15 2.16 3.19
C ARG A 73 7.09 3.13 2.69
N LYS A 74 7.44 3.94 1.68
CA LYS A 74 6.54 4.92 1.06
C LYS A 74 5.33 4.23 0.42
N ILE A 75 5.56 3.19 -0.38
CA ILE A 75 4.48 2.43 -1.05
C ILE A 75 3.52 1.83 -0.01
N LEU A 76 4.04 1.16 1.02
CA LEU A 76 3.21 0.54 2.05
C LEU A 76 2.38 1.59 2.82
N THR A 77 3.02 2.67 3.24
CA THR A 77 2.37 3.75 3.98
C THR A 77 1.29 4.42 3.13
N GLN A 78 1.59 4.75 1.88
CA GLN A 78 0.62 5.34 0.95
C GLN A 78 -0.56 4.41 0.71
N ALA A 79 -0.32 3.11 0.50
CA ALA A 79 -1.39 2.13 0.31
C ALA A 79 -2.31 2.01 1.54
N MET A 80 -1.76 2.03 2.76
CA MET A 80 -2.54 2.05 4.00
C MET A 80 -3.49 3.24 4.06
N PHE A 81 -2.94 4.45 3.97
CA PHE A 81 -3.73 5.66 4.09
C PHE A 81 -4.72 5.82 2.94
N PHE A 82 -4.33 5.47 1.72
CA PHE A 82 -5.22 5.49 0.57
C PHE A 82 -6.38 4.50 0.74
N THR A 83 -6.10 3.27 1.18
CA THR A 83 -7.11 2.25 1.47
C THR A 83 -8.13 2.74 2.51
N ILE A 84 -7.66 3.33 3.62
CA ILE A 84 -8.54 3.89 4.65
C ILE A 84 -9.42 4.99 4.06
N ARG A 85 -8.81 5.92 3.32
CA ARG A 85 -9.54 7.04 2.73
C ARG A 85 -10.59 6.59 1.72
N VAL A 86 -10.30 5.58 0.89
CA VAL A 86 -11.30 4.97 -0.01
C VAL A 86 -12.47 4.41 0.81
N ARG A 87 -12.20 3.62 1.85
CA ARG A 87 -13.26 3.02 2.70
C ARG A 87 -14.08 4.05 3.47
N GLN A 88 -13.46 5.15 3.88
CA GLN A 88 -14.16 6.26 4.55
C GLN A 88 -15.09 7.03 3.61
N ASN A 89 -14.72 7.18 2.33
CA ASN A 89 -15.49 7.96 1.36
C ASN A 89 -16.48 7.12 0.54
N PHE A 90 -16.28 5.81 0.47
CA PHE A 90 -17.09 4.90 -0.35
C PHE A 90 -17.58 3.72 0.48
N GLU A 91 -18.86 3.76 0.87
CA GLU A 91 -19.48 2.75 1.75
C GLU A 91 -19.45 1.32 1.18
N HIS A 92 -19.47 1.20 -0.15
CA HIS A 92 -19.41 -0.07 -0.88
C HIS A 92 -17.98 -0.57 -1.17
N ALA A 93 -16.95 0.10 -0.64
CA ALA A 93 -15.57 -0.33 -0.84
C ALA A 93 -15.34 -1.72 -0.23
N ASP A 94 -14.73 -2.62 -1.00
CA ASP A 94 -14.38 -3.95 -0.54
C ASP A 94 -13.28 -3.88 0.54
N ARG A 95 -13.62 -4.38 1.73
CA ARG A 95 -12.73 -4.43 2.90
C ARG A 95 -11.59 -5.44 2.74
N ARG A 96 -11.64 -6.30 1.72
CA ARG A 96 -10.56 -7.23 1.38
C ARG A 96 -9.64 -6.67 0.31
N MET A 97 -9.96 -5.53 -0.28
CA MET A 97 -9.15 -4.91 -1.30
C MET A 97 -8.17 -3.91 -0.69
N VAL A 98 -6.93 -3.93 -1.20
CA VAL A 98 -5.96 -2.87 -1.00
C VAL A 98 -6.10 -1.90 -2.16
N TYR A 99 -6.21 -0.62 -1.84
CA TYR A 99 -6.29 0.43 -2.82
C TYR A 99 -4.96 1.18 -2.88
N TYR A 100 -4.52 1.47 -4.10
CA TYR A 100 -3.31 2.24 -4.36
C TYR A 100 -3.67 3.56 -5.04
N PRO A 101 -2.96 4.66 -4.73
CA PRO A 101 -3.07 5.86 -5.52
C PRO A 101 -2.63 5.52 -6.95
N TYR A 102 -3.56 5.61 -7.89
CA TYR A 102 -3.26 5.54 -9.32
C TYR A 102 -2.18 6.58 -9.64
N THR A 103 -0.95 6.15 -9.92
CA THR A 103 -0.06 6.98 -10.74
C THR A 103 -0.65 6.92 -12.14
N PRO A 104 -1.16 8.03 -12.72
CA PRO A 104 -1.46 8.03 -14.14
C PRO A 104 -0.14 7.72 -14.85
N SER A 105 -0.02 6.50 -15.37
CA SER A 105 0.88 6.28 -16.50
C SER A 105 0.51 7.33 -17.56
N PRO A 106 1.48 7.94 -18.26
CA PRO A 106 1.17 8.82 -19.38
C PRO A 106 0.16 8.10 -20.28
N PRO A 107 -0.87 8.81 -20.78
CA PRO A 107 -2.02 8.19 -21.41
C PRO A 107 -1.56 7.28 -22.55
N GLN A 108 -1.65 5.97 -22.34
CA GLN A 108 -1.74 5.05 -23.46
C GLN A 108 -3.14 5.27 -24.02
N CYS A 109 -3.21 5.80 -25.24
CA CYS A 109 -4.46 5.90 -25.98
C CYS A 109 -5.09 4.50 -26.08
N VAL A 110 -6.20 4.28 -25.39
CA VAL A 110 -7.08 3.14 -25.64
C VAL A 110 -8.53 3.63 -25.60
N PRO A 111 -9.40 3.18 -26.52
CA PRO A 111 -10.67 3.85 -26.84
C PRO A 111 -11.74 3.70 -25.74
N GLU A 112 -12.65 4.67 -25.73
CA GLU A 112 -13.81 4.85 -24.85
C GLU A 112 -14.66 3.55 -24.72
N HIS A 113 -14.92 3.02 -23.52
CA HIS A 113 -16.10 3.22 -22.65
C HIS A 113 -16.69 1.83 -22.24
N PRO A 114 -17.59 1.72 -21.23
CA PRO A 114 -17.58 2.33 -19.91
C PRO A 114 -17.94 1.35 -18.76
N THR A 115 -17.39 1.54 -17.57
CA THR A 115 -18.13 1.64 -16.28
C THR A 115 -17.10 1.78 -15.17
N ASN A 116 -16.55 2.98 -15.03
CA ASN A 116 -15.87 3.35 -13.80
C ASN A 116 -16.93 4.03 -12.92
N PRO A 117 -17.35 3.44 -11.79
CA PRO A 117 -18.44 3.98 -10.97
C PRO A 117 -18.07 5.33 -10.31
N PHE A 118 -16.79 5.71 -10.35
CA PHE A 118 -16.31 6.96 -9.80
C PHE A 118 -16.26 8.04 -10.88
N LYS A 119 -17.06 9.11 -10.70
CA LYS A 119 -16.99 10.28 -11.57
C LYS A 119 -15.56 10.82 -11.53
N ALA A 120 -14.94 11.00 -12.70
CA ALA A 120 -13.54 11.43 -12.83
C ALA A 120 -13.20 12.76 -12.13
N LYS A 121 -14.21 13.55 -11.73
CA LYS A 121 -14.05 14.76 -10.91
C LYS A 121 -13.79 14.42 -9.43
N ASP A 122 -14.43 13.38 -8.90
CA ASP A 122 -14.29 12.96 -7.51
C ASP A 122 -12.92 12.31 -7.28
N VAL A 123 -12.46 11.51 -8.26
CA VAL A 123 -11.11 10.95 -8.27
C VAL A 123 -10.04 12.05 -8.32
N ARG A 124 -10.23 13.08 -9.16
CA ARG A 124 -9.28 14.21 -9.24
C ARG A 124 -9.22 15.00 -7.94
N ARG A 125 -10.36 15.34 -7.35
CA ARG A 125 -10.43 16.07 -6.08
C ARG A 125 -9.79 15.27 -4.95
N PHE A 126 -10.02 13.96 -4.93
CA PHE A 126 -9.40 13.02 -3.99
C PHE A 126 -7.88 12.98 -4.16
N MET A 127 -7.38 12.86 -5.40
CA MET A 127 -5.95 12.84 -5.69
C MET A 127 -5.24 14.15 -5.32
N SER A 128 -5.87 15.31 -5.56
CA SER A 128 -5.33 16.60 -5.14
C SER A 128 -5.25 16.72 -3.61
N SER A 129 -6.22 16.16 -2.87
CA SER A 129 -6.17 16.16 -1.40
C SER A 129 -5.03 15.31 -0.84
N LEU A 130 -4.69 14.19 -1.50
CA LEU A 130 -3.60 13.30 -1.10
C LEU A 130 -2.21 13.89 -1.39
N GLN A 131 -2.07 14.64 -2.48
CA GLN A 131 -0.85 15.39 -2.77
C GLN A 131 -0.58 16.43 -1.68
N ASN A 132 -1.60 17.15 -1.21
CA ASN A 132 -1.44 18.15 -0.14
C ASN A 132 -1.01 17.52 1.20
N ILE A 133 -1.57 16.36 1.57
CA ILE A 133 -1.16 15.62 2.78
C ILE A 133 0.31 15.15 2.68
N THR A 134 0.75 14.72 1.50
CA THR A 134 2.13 14.26 1.28
C THR A 134 3.13 15.43 1.39
N THR A 135 2.75 16.62 0.95
CA THR A 135 3.57 17.83 1.02
C THR A 135 3.71 18.35 2.46
N GLU A 136 2.63 18.35 3.25
CA GLU A 136 2.67 18.79 4.66
C GLU A 136 3.54 17.89 5.55
N MET A 137 3.57 16.57 5.29
CA MET A 137 4.44 15.64 6.03
C MET A 137 5.93 15.79 5.68
N THR A 138 6.26 16.41 4.55
CA THR A 138 7.66 16.62 4.12
C THR A 138 8.23 17.95 4.65
N ILE A 139 7.37 18.94 4.92
CA ILE A 139 7.79 20.27 5.38
C ILE A 139 7.97 20.34 6.91
N ARG A 140 7.40 19.40 7.66
CA ARG A 140 7.49 19.33 9.13
C ARG A 140 8.42 18.23 9.67
N GLY A 141 9.21 17.59 8.81
CA GLY A 141 10.19 16.56 9.16
C GLY A 141 11.60 17.13 9.27
#